data_AF-A0A938MB80-F1
#
_entry.id   AF-A0A938MB80-F1
#
_cell.length_a   1.000
_cell.length_b   1.000
_cell.length_c   1.000
_cell.angle_alpha   90.00
_cell.angle_beta   90.00
_cell.angle_gamma   90.00
#
_symmetry.space_group_name_H-M   'P 1'
#
loop_
_entity.id
_entity.type
_entity.pdbx_description
1 polymer ?
#
loop_
_entity_poly.entity_id
_entity_poly.type
_entity_poly.pdbx_seq_one_letter_code
_entity_poly.pdbx_strand_id
1 'polypeptide(L)'
;MSDNLPFIKPSLDEAVERLRRFWAREMRDEICVTVSVGKPSTDARQVRQRPAEVVPCPDLKAMFHEMAAHMERYRDVGDDAIPAMSIPAIDQGLFGAALGAEVVFLRYPDGGVSSMSKPLIRDWSQLARLRFSLDNPWIRLLRETCEHYQQQTRGRWGLGTLIT
;
A
#
# COMPACT_ATOMS: atom_id res chain seq x y z
N MET A 1 6.72 19.11 -17.69
CA MET A 1 6.65 18.10 -16.62
C MET A 1 7.02 16.79 -17.29
N SER A 2 8.13 16.15 -16.92
CA SER A 2 8.53 14.91 -17.58
C SER A 2 7.49 13.82 -17.29
N ASP A 3 7.09 13.11 -18.34
CA ASP A 3 6.36 11.86 -18.25
C ASP A 3 7.27 10.81 -17.59
N ASN A 4 7.49 10.91 -16.27
CA ASN A 4 8.10 9.83 -15.50
C ASN A 4 7.05 8.74 -15.33
N LEU A 5 6.82 8.04 -16.44
CA LEU A 5 6.06 6.81 -16.46
C LEU A 5 6.73 5.81 -15.50
N PRO A 6 5.95 5.05 -14.72
CA PRO A 6 6.49 4.01 -13.85
C PRO A 6 7.38 3.03 -14.64
N PHE A 7 8.47 2.51 -14.04
CA PHE A 7 9.37 1.56 -14.72
C PHE A 7 8.77 0.14 -14.71
N ILE A 8 9.20 -0.70 -15.64
CA ILE A 8 9.03 -2.16 -15.52
C ILE A 8 10.35 -2.71 -14.99
N LYS A 9 10.29 -3.49 -13.91
CA LYS A 9 11.48 -4.13 -13.33
C LYS A 9 12.11 -5.05 -14.38
N PRO A 10 13.39 -4.87 -14.75
CA PRO A 10 14.00 -5.67 -15.81
C PRO A 10 13.99 -7.19 -15.52
N SER A 11 14.13 -7.58 -14.25
CA SER A 11 14.11 -8.98 -13.82
C SER A 11 12.72 -9.51 -13.44
N LEU A 12 11.63 -8.82 -13.83
CA LEU A 12 10.27 -9.20 -13.42
C LEU A 12 9.89 -10.62 -13.82
N ASP A 13 10.13 -11.02 -15.07
CA ASP A 13 9.74 -12.34 -15.57
C ASP A 13 10.50 -13.45 -14.83
N GLU A 14 11.79 -13.24 -14.57
CA GLU A 14 12.61 -14.15 -13.77
C GLU A 14 12.10 -14.24 -12.33
N ALA A 15 11.81 -13.11 -11.69
CA ALA A 15 11.26 -13.06 -10.34
C ALA A 15 9.92 -13.80 -10.25
N VAL A 16 9.02 -13.62 -11.22
CA VAL A 16 7.73 -14.33 -11.29
C VAL A 16 7.95 -15.84 -11.38
N GLU A 17 8.86 -16.30 -12.23
CA GLU A 17 9.13 -17.72 -12.40
C GLU A 17 9.75 -18.35 -11.15
N ARG A 18 10.72 -17.66 -10.54
CA ARG A 18 11.33 -18.08 -9.27
C ARG A 18 10.28 -18.17 -8.16
N LEU A 19 9.40 -17.17 -8.03
CA LEU A 19 8.31 -17.20 -7.06
C LEU A 19 7.31 -18.34 -7.32
N ARG A 20 7.00 -18.67 -8.58
CA ARG A 20 6.15 -19.84 -8.89
C ARG A 20 6.77 -21.14 -8.40
N ARG A 21 8.06 -21.37 -8.71
CA ARG A 21 8.81 -22.54 -8.25
C ARG A 21 8.91 -22.60 -6.71
N PHE A 22 9.09 -21.44 -6.07
CA PHE A 22 9.09 -21.33 -4.61
C PHE A 22 7.76 -21.79 -4.01
N TRP A 23 6.63 -21.25 -4.49
CA TRP A 23 5.30 -21.62 -4.01
C TRP A 23 4.91 -23.06 -4.34
N ALA A 24 5.40 -23.60 -5.46
CA ALA A 24 5.26 -25.01 -5.83
C ALA A 24 6.15 -25.97 -5.00
N ARG A 25 7.03 -25.43 -4.13
CA ARG A 25 8.01 -26.19 -3.34
C ARG A 25 9.03 -26.96 -4.19
N GLU A 26 9.40 -26.39 -5.32
CA GLU A 26 10.33 -26.98 -6.29
C GLU A 26 11.77 -26.48 -6.13
N MET A 27 11.96 -25.38 -5.38
CA MET A 27 13.28 -24.86 -5.01
C MET A 27 13.81 -25.61 -3.77
N ARG A 28 14.85 -26.43 -3.94
CA ARG A 28 15.43 -27.24 -2.85
C ARG A 28 16.77 -26.71 -2.34
N ASP A 29 17.50 -26.00 -3.20
CA ASP A 29 18.87 -25.51 -3.02
C ASP A 29 19.01 -24.02 -3.42
N GLU A 30 17.89 -23.35 -3.61
CA GLU A 30 17.81 -21.93 -3.96
C GLU A 30 16.96 -21.17 -2.93
N ILE A 31 17.18 -19.87 -2.83
CA ILE A 31 16.38 -18.97 -1.98
C ILE A 31 15.72 -17.88 -2.83
N CYS A 32 14.60 -17.35 -2.35
CA CYS A 32 14.06 -16.07 -2.80
C CYS A 32 14.53 -14.98 -1.83
N VAL A 33 14.88 -13.81 -2.37
CA VAL A 33 15.36 -12.65 -1.63
C VAL A 33 14.46 -11.46 -1.90
N THR A 34 14.20 -10.68 -0.86
CA THR A 34 13.57 -9.35 -0.98
C THR A 34 14.47 -8.31 -0.33
N VAL A 35 14.72 -7.22 -1.05
CA VAL A 35 15.57 -6.11 -0.62
C VAL A 35 14.70 -4.90 -0.35
N SER A 36 14.66 -4.42 0.89
CA SER A 36 13.97 -3.18 1.22
C SER A 36 14.87 -1.97 1.01
N VAL A 37 14.45 -1.04 0.15
CA VAL A 37 15.16 0.22 -0.08
C VAL A 37 14.60 1.30 0.85
N GLY A 38 15.38 1.67 1.86
CA GLY A 38 15.02 2.69 2.84
C GLY A 38 14.76 4.07 2.21
N LYS A 39 14.06 4.95 2.94
CA LYS A 39 14.01 6.38 2.60
C LYS A 39 15.39 6.99 2.91
N PRO A 40 15.96 7.84 2.03
CA PRO A 40 17.14 8.61 2.38
C PRO A 40 16.83 9.47 3.63
N SER A 41 17.78 9.55 4.57
CA SER A 41 17.84 10.54 5.65
C SER A 41 16.96 10.41 6.92
N THR A 42 16.25 9.31 7.16
CA THR A 42 15.54 9.15 8.44
C THR A 42 16.19 8.08 9.31
N ASP A 43 16.78 8.51 10.43
CA ASP A 43 17.08 7.60 11.54
C ASP A 43 15.75 7.00 12.01
N ALA A 44 15.48 5.78 11.56
CA ALA A 44 14.22 5.08 11.81
C ALA A 44 13.89 4.97 13.30
N ARG A 45 14.90 5.06 14.19
CA ARG A 45 14.71 5.06 15.64
C ARG A 45 14.16 6.39 16.15
N GLN A 46 14.64 7.52 15.64
CA GLN A 46 14.17 8.85 16.04
C GLN A 46 12.78 9.17 15.49
N VAL A 47 12.48 8.69 14.28
CA VAL A 47 11.16 8.84 13.65
C VAL A 47 10.09 8.11 14.46
N ARG A 48 10.33 6.87 14.88
CA ARG A 48 9.31 6.05 15.57
C ARG A 48 8.93 6.57 16.96
N GLN A 49 9.72 7.46 17.54
CA GLN A 49 9.48 8.02 18.87
C GLN A 49 8.57 9.26 18.87
N ARG A 50 8.37 9.89 17.71
CA ARG A 50 7.47 11.06 17.62
C ARG A 50 6.04 10.59 17.35
N PRO A 51 5.03 11.21 18.00
CA PRO A 51 3.64 10.84 17.77
C PRO A 51 3.25 11.15 16.31
N ALA A 52 2.34 10.34 15.78
CA ALA A 52 1.73 10.65 14.50
C ALA A 52 0.74 11.82 14.66
N GLU A 53 0.65 12.65 13.61
CA GLU A 53 -0.25 13.79 13.58
C GLU A 53 -1.55 13.43 12.85
N VAL A 54 -2.68 13.88 13.38
CA VAL A 54 -3.97 13.73 12.70
C VAL A 54 -4.00 14.71 11.52
N VAL A 55 -4.22 14.18 10.33
CA VAL A 55 -4.28 14.95 9.09
C VAL A 55 -5.59 14.72 8.34
N PRO A 56 -5.99 15.60 7.43
CA PRO A 56 -7.07 15.32 6.49
C PRO A 56 -6.77 14.10 5.61
N CYS A 57 -7.82 13.53 5.01
CA CYS A 57 -7.65 12.52 3.95
C CYS A 57 -6.73 13.08 2.85
N PRO A 58 -5.64 12.39 2.51
CA PRO A 58 -4.71 12.87 1.49
C PRO A 58 -5.34 12.86 0.09
N ASP A 59 -4.87 13.79 -0.75
CA ASP A 59 -5.27 13.85 -2.17
C ASP A 59 -4.75 12.64 -2.95
N LEU A 60 -5.60 12.10 -3.81
CA LEU A 60 -5.35 10.89 -4.57
C LEU A 60 -4.17 10.99 -5.54
N LYS A 61 -3.95 12.16 -6.15
CA LYS A 61 -2.81 12.38 -7.06
C LYS A 61 -1.52 12.55 -6.25
N ALA A 62 -1.59 13.24 -5.11
CA ALA A 62 -0.45 13.38 -4.22
C ALA A 62 0.02 12.00 -3.70
N MET A 63 -0.93 11.15 -3.28
CA MET A 63 -0.63 9.77 -2.88
C MET A 63 0.03 8.97 -4.01
N PHE A 64 -0.47 9.10 -5.26
CA PHE A 64 0.13 8.41 -6.41
C PHE A 64 1.58 8.84 -6.64
N HIS A 65 1.85 10.15 -6.55
CA HIS A 65 3.18 10.69 -6.78
C HIS A 65 4.20 10.18 -5.74
N GLU A 66 3.82 10.17 -4.46
CA GLU A 66 4.66 9.61 -3.40
C GLU A 66 4.94 8.12 -3.61
N MET A 67 3.91 7.36 -4.01
CA MET A 67 4.03 5.94 -4.34
C MET A 67 4.97 5.71 -5.52
N ALA A 68 4.81 6.47 -6.60
CA ALA A 68 5.65 6.35 -7.78
C ALA A 68 7.11 6.67 -7.49
N ALA A 69 7.38 7.73 -6.72
CA ALA A 69 8.72 8.06 -6.26
C ALA A 69 9.32 6.98 -5.34
N HIS A 70 8.49 6.30 -4.55
CA HIS A 70 8.95 5.17 -3.75
C HIS A 70 9.33 3.97 -4.63
N MET A 71 8.44 3.56 -5.54
CA MET A 71 8.68 2.42 -6.43
C MET A 71 9.92 2.64 -7.28
N GLU A 72 10.14 3.86 -7.78
CA GLU A 72 11.30 4.23 -8.60
C GLU A 72 12.65 3.83 -7.96
N ARG A 73 12.74 3.78 -6.63
CA ARG A 73 13.94 3.33 -5.92
C ARG A 73 14.26 1.84 -6.08
N TYR A 74 13.28 1.06 -6.52
CA TYR A 74 13.39 -0.37 -6.78
C TYR A 74 13.70 -0.68 -8.25
N ARG A 75 13.89 0.34 -9.11
CA ARG A 75 14.09 0.16 -10.55
C ARG A 75 15.15 -0.87 -10.89
N ASP A 76 16.30 -0.74 -10.26
CA ASP A 76 17.50 -1.54 -10.56
C ASP A 76 17.76 -2.61 -9.48
N VAL A 77 16.78 -2.87 -8.61
CA VAL A 77 16.89 -3.91 -7.57
C VAL A 77 16.57 -5.25 -8.20
N GLY A 78 17.59 -6.11 -8.34
CA GLY A 78 17.48 -7.45 -8.93
C GLY A 78 17.00 -8.55 -7.98
N ASP A 79 16.15 -8.24 -7.00
CA ASP A 79 15.61 -9.23 -6.04
C ASP A 79 14.40 -10.00 -6.61
N ASP A 80 13.82 -10.93 -5.86
CA ASP A 80 12.67 -11.74 -6.28
C ASP A 80 11.32 -11.05 -6.04
N ALA A 81 11.32 -9.83 -5.49
CA ALA A 81 10.08 -9.12 -5.19
C ALA A 81 9.38 -8.65 -6.48
N ILE A 82 8.06 -8.89 -6.54
CA ILE A 82 7.18 -8.25 -7.51
C ILE A 82 7.03 -6.77 -7.11
N PRO A 83 7.22 -5.81 -8.03
CA PRO A 83 7.01 -4.40 -7.73
C PRO A 83 5.52 -4.19 -7.52
N ALA A 84 5.09 -4.24 -6.26
CA ALA A 84 3.71 -4.03 -5.84
C ALA A 84 3.69 -3.14 -4.60
N MET A 85 2.65 -2.30 -4.47
CA MET A 85 2.48 -1.49 -3.27
C MET A 85 1.07 -1.55 -2.72
N SER A 86 1.00 -1.58 -1.38
CA SER A 86 -0.21 -1.21 -0.67
C SER A 86 -0.42 0.28 -0.79
N ILE A 87 -1.67 0.73 -0.90
CA ILE A 87 -2.00 2.16 -0.86
C ILE A 87 -2.05 2.55 0.62
N PRO A 88 -1.02 3.17 1.23
CA PRO A 88 -0.88 3.17 2.69
C PRO A 88 -1.96 4.02 3.37
N ALA A 89 -2.40 5.10 2.74
CA ALA A 89 -3.50 5.89 3.27
C ALA A 89 -4.89 5.26 3.04
N ILE A 90 -4.98 4.16 2.28
CA ILE A 90 -6.22 3.41 2.02
C ILE A 90 -5.98 1.95 2.38
N ASP A 91 -5.61 1.74 3.65
CA ASP A 91 -5.19 0.46 4.20
C ASP A 91 -6.20 -0.07 5.24
N GLN A 92 -5.73 -0.44 6.43
CA GLN A 92 -6.48 -1.14 7.46
C GLN A 92 -7.70 -0.35 7.96
N GLY A 93 -7.59 0.97 8.09
CA GLY A 93 -8.68 1.84 8.54
C GLY A 93 -9.90 1.77 7.62
N LEU A 94 -9.69 1.54 6.34
CA LEU A 94 -10.76 1.52 5.36
C LEU A 94 -11.70 0.31 5.50
N PHE A 95 -11.19 -0.83 5.97
CA PHE A 95 -12.03 -2.01 6.20
C PHE A 95 -13.04 -1.77 7.34
N GLY A 96 -12.64 -1.05 8.38
CA GLY A 96 -13.57 -0.58 9.41
C GLY A 96 -14.56 0.44 8.84
N ALA A 97 -14.06 1.36 8.03
CA ALA A 97 -14.86 2.39 7.36
C ALA A 97 -15.97 1.82 6.47
N ALA A 98 -15.67 0.72 5.77
CA ALA A 98 -16.60 -0.02 4.92
C ALA A 98 -17.85 -0.48 5.68
N LEU A 99 -17.71 -0.69 6.99
CA LEU A 99 -18.79 -1.10 7.90
C LEU A 99 -19.36 0.07 8.74
N GLY A 100 -18.92 1.30 8.47
CA GLY A 100 -19.41 2.53 9.12
C GLY A 100 -18.53 3.07 10.24
N ALA A 101 -17.28 2.60 10.39
CA ALA A 101 -16.37 3.16 11.38
C ALA A 101 -15.91 4.56 10.96
N GLU A 102 -15.65 5.41 11.96
CA GLU A 102 -14.96 6.68 11.73
C GLU A 102 -13.49 6.41 11.39
N VAL A 103 -13.01 7.00 10.29
CA VAL A 103 -11.63 6.91 9.84
C VAL A 103 -10.82 8.10 10.33
N VAL A 104 -9.60 7.84 10.81
CA VAL A 104 -8.62 8.85 11.19
C VAL A 104 -7.37 8.62 10.37
N PHE A 105 -6.89 9.65 9.68
CA PHE A 105 -5.63 9.61 8.95
C PHE A 105 -4.50 10.12 9.82
N LEU A 106 -3.43 9.35 9.88
CA LEU A 106 -2.26 9.64 10.71
C LEU A 106 -1.05 9.83 9.82
N ARG A 107 -0.41 10.99 9.92
CA ARG A 107 0.89 11.26 9.29
C ARG A 107 1.99 10.93 10.28
N TYR A 108 2.84 9.99 9.91
CA TYR A 108 4.01 9.61 10.67
C TYR A 108 5.19 10.56 10.38
N PRO A 109 6.18 10.62 11.27
CA PRO A 109 7.33 11.51 11.13
C PRO A 109 8.23 11.22 9.92
N ASP A 110 8.10 10.06 9.29
CA ASP A 110 8.77 9.72 8.03
C ASP A 110 8.00 10.24 6.80
N GLY A 111 6.93 11.00 7.04
CA GLY A 111 6.01 11.54 6.04
C GLY A 111 4.93 10.58 5.58
N GLY A 112 5.01 9.29 5.94
CA GLY A 112 4.01 8.29 5.54
C GLY A 112 2.64 8.58 6.17
N VAL A 113 1.57 8.35 5.41
CA VAL A 113 0.19 8.49 5.91
C VAL A 113 -0.47 7.13 5.92
N SER A 114 -1.11 6.77 7.03
CA SER A 114 -1.92 5.55 7.16
C SER A 114 -3.33 5.89 7.63
N SER A 115 -4.30 5.03 7.31
CA SER A 115 -5.67 5.13 7.80
C SER A 115 -5.90 4.19 8.98
N MET A 116 -6.48 4.72 10.05
CA MET A 116 -6.93 3.95 11.20
C MET A 116 -8.45 4.06 11.33
N SER A 117 -9.10 3.07 11.93
CA SER A 117 -10.53 3.15 12.25
C SER A 117 -10.73 3.20 13.76
N LYS A 118 -11.68 4.02 14.20
CA LYS A 118 -12.16 3.93 15.59
C LYS A 118 -12.93 2.62 15.80
N PRO A 119 -12.96 2.08 17.03
CA PRO A 119 -13.74 0.88 17.33
C PRO A 119 -15.20 1.01 16.87
N LEU A 120 -15.63 0.05 16.04
CA LEU A 120 -16.93 0.07 15.38
C LEU A 120 -18.07 -0.42 16.30
N ILE A 121 -17.77 -1.37 17.18
CA ILE A 121 -18.68 -1.94 18.16
C ILE A 121 -18.00 -1.99 19.52
N ARG A 122 -18.80 -1.88 20.59
CA ARG A 122 -18.32 -2.04 21.96
C ARG A 122 -18.40 -3.49 22.44
N ASP A 123 -19.39 -4.22 21.93
CA ASP A 123 -19.70 -5.60 22.28
C ASP A 123 -20.45 -6.29 21.12
N TRP A 124 -20.57 -7.62 21.21
CA TRP A 124 -21.13 -8.46 20.14
C TRP A 124 -22.63 -8.25 19.89
N SER A 125 -23.39 -7.70 20.84
CA SER A 125 -24.82 -7.44 20.63
C SER A 125 -25.06 -6.40 19.52
N GLN A 126 -24.04 -5.58 19.22
CA GLN A 126 -24.08 -4.55 18.19
C GLN A 126 -23.74 -5.07 16.79
N LEU A 127 -23.33 -6.35 16.64
CA LEU A 127 -22.92 -6.90 15.34
C LEU A 127 -24.04 -6.81 14.29
N ALA A 128 -25.28 -7.02 14.72
CA ALA A 128 -26.46 -6.99 13.84
C ALA A 128 -26.74 -5.62 13.20
N ARG A 129 -26.09 -4.54 13.65
CA ARG A 129 -26.22 -3.19 13.07
C ARG A 129 -25.23 -2.91 11.94
N LEU A 130 -24.19 -3.73 11.79
CA LEU A 130 -23.15 -3.50 10.79
C LEU A 130 -23.68 -3.72 9.39
N ARG A 131 -23.38 -2.79 8.49
CA ARG A 131 -23.82 -2.86 7.09
C ARG A 131 -22.63 -2.57 6.20
N PHE A 132 -22.44 -3.43 5.21
CA PHE A 132 -21.57 -3.15 4.09
C PHE A 132 -22.40 -2.54 2.95
N SER A 133 -21.87 -1.52 2.30
CA SER A 133 -22.48 -0.95 1.11
C SER A 133 -21.41 -0.55 0.11
N LEU A 134 -21.63 -0.89 -1.17
CA LEU A 134 -20.79 -0.40 -2.27
C LEU A 134 -20.93 1.10 -2.50
N ASP A 135 -22.00 1.70 -1.97
CA ASP A 135 -22.24 3.15 -1.98
C ASP A 135 -21.56 3.89 -0.83
N ASN A 136 -20.88 3.16 0.07
CA ASN A 136 -20.10 3.77 1.14
C ASN A 136 -19.02 4.69 0.54
N PRO A 137 -18.91 5.97 0.98
CA PRO A 137 -17.93 6.92 0.44
C PRO A 137 -16.49 6.41 0.44
N TRP A 138 -16.12 5.62 1.46
CA TRP A 138 -14.78 5.05 1.59
C TRP A 138 -14.52 3.92 0.58
N ILE A 139 -15.55 3.14 0.24
CA ILE A 139 -15.48 2.12 -0.82
C ILE A 139 -15.42 2.76 -2.20
N ARG A 140 -16.10 3.90 -2.40
CA ARG A 140 -15.99 4.69 -3.64
C ARG A 140 -14.58 5.26 -3.79
N LEU A 141 -14.05 5.90 -2.74
CA LEU A 141 -12.68 6.42 -2.72
C LEU A 141 -11.65 5.33 -3.05
N LEU A 142 -11.79 4.13 -2.45
CA LEU A 142 -10.91 3.01 -2.76
C LEU A 142 -10.92 2.68 -4.26
N ARG A 143 -12.12 2.54 -4.82
CA ARG A 143 -12.31 2.18 -6.22
C ARG A 143 -11.72 3.23 -7.14
N GLU A 144 -12.04 4.49 -6.90
CA GLU A 144 -11.50 5.63 -7.65
C GLU A 144 -9.96 5.67 -7.58
N THR A 145 -9.39 5.35 -6.42
CA THR A 145 -7.93 5.26 -6.26
C THR A 145 -7.34 4.11 -7.06
N CYS A 146 -7.91 2.91 -6.96
CA CYS A 146 -7.45 1.76 -7.74
C CYS A 146 -7.55 2.02 -9.25
N GLU A 147 -8.67 2.60 -9.72
CA GLU A 147 -8.88 2.95 -11.13
C GLU A 147 -7.85 3.98 -11.60
N HIS A 148 -7.64 5.05 -10.83
CA HIS A 148 -6.63 6.05 -11.15
C HIS A 148 -5.24 5.42 -11.22
N TYR A 149 -4.85 4.65 -10.21
CA TYR A 149 -3.52 4.06 -10.14
C TYR A 149 -3.30 3.05 -11.26
N GLN A 150 -4.30 2.25 -11.60
CA GLN A 150 -4.24 1.33 -12.73
C GLN A 150 -4.00 2.08 -14.04
N GLN A 151 -4.71 3.19 -14.27
CA GLN A 151 -4.54 4.03 -15.46
C GLN A 151 -3.13 4.65 -15.53
N GLN A 152 -2.61 5.12 -14.40
CA GLN A 152 -1.27 5.72 -14.36
C GLN A 152 -0.14 4.68 -14.48
N THR A 153 -0.31 3.51 -13.85
CA THR A 153 0.71 2.45 -13.85
C THR A 153 0.78 1.70 -15.16
N ARG A 154 -0.34 1.56 -15.89
CA ARG A 154 -0.44 0.81 -17.15
C ARG A 154 0.11 -0.63 -17.03
N GLY A 155 -0.13 -1.27 -15.89
CA GLY A 155 0.27 -2.65 -15.63
C GLY A 155 1.75 -2.85 -15.28
N ARG A 156 2.51 -1.79 -15.02
CA ARG A 156 3.95 -1.90 -14.73
C ARG A 156 4.27 -2.30 -13.29
N TRP A 157 3.36 -2.02 -12.35
CA TRP A 157 3.45 -2.44 -10.94
C TRP A 157 2.11 -3.02 -10.48
N GLY A 158 2.16 -3.90 -9.48
CA GLY A 158 0.98 -4.42 -8.78
C GLY A 158 0.41 -3.40 -7.79
N LEU A 159 -0.90 -3.47 -7.57
CA LEU A 159 -1.62 -2.65 -6.60
C LEU A 159 -2.34 -3.56 -5.62
N GLY A 160 -2.26 -3.23 -4.33
CA GLY A 160 -3.00 -3.91 -3.28
C GLY A 160 -3.54 -2.93 -2.25
N THR A 161 -4.59 -3.34 -1.54
CA THR A 161 -5.08 -2.66 -0.33
C THR A 161 -4.56 -3.30 0.95
N LEU A 162 -4.07 -4.54 0.83
CA LEU A 162 -3.32 -5.29 1.81
C LEU A 162 -2.21 -6.01 1.04
N ILE A 163 -0.95 -5.68 1.34
CA ILE A 163 0.19 -6.47 0.92
C ILE A 163 0.85 -6.91 2.22
N THR A 164 0.73 -8.19 2.52
CA THR A 164 1.35 -8.85 3.68
C THR A 164 2.61 -9.57 3.24
#